data_AF-A0A0J1MZT6-F1
#
_entry.id   AF-A0A0J1MZT6-F1
#
_cell.length_a   1.000
_cell.length_b   1.000
_cell.length_c   1.000
_cell.angle_alpha   90.00
_cell.angle_beta   90.00
_cell.angle_gamma   90.00
#
_symmetry.space_group_name_H-M   'P 1'
#
loop_
_entity.id
_entity.type
_entity.pdbx_description
1 polymer ?
#
loop_
_entity_poly.entity_id
_entity_poly.type
_entity_poly.pdbx_seq_one_letter_code
_entity_poly.pdbx_strand_id
1 'polypeptide(L)'
;MQKVTDLYPPEIARHKLENHFTDNIVILDLIQKMNKTSLCTFAALCEGNVVTTSGYNIMADLCVNRASAVAHSLKQKCLPISAKTILTKADVGGAVKQAAFFIDSVDLEKLKSEPEKVIKECERNLNSQKRTNAQKEMSRLYKEFGEAGVLTLLRNVVGANDIPPSEEQQAS
;
A
#
# COMPACT_ATOMS: atom_id res chain seq x y z
N MET A 1 11.59 -1.95 -19.96
CA MET A 1 11.35 -2.48 -18.60
C MET A 1 10.45 -3.70 -18.72
N GLN A 2 10.86 -4.83 -18.14
CA GLN A 2 10.15 -6.10 -18.25
C GLN A 2 8.96 -6.14 -17.28
N LYS A 3 7.89 -6.90 -17.59
CA LYS A 3 6.77 -7.04 -16.66
C LYS A 3 7.16 -7.98 -15.52
N VAL A 4 6.71 -7.66 -14.32
CA VAL A 4 6.91 -8.49 -13.12
C VAL A 4 6.46 -9.94 -13.36
N THR A 5 5.32 -10.13 -14.01
CA THR A 5 4.74 -11.47 -14.27
C THR A 5 5.56 -12.33 -15.24
N ASP A 6 6.44 -11.73 -16.03
CA ASP A 6 7.26 -12.46 -17.00
C ASP A 6 8.46 -13.13 -16.30
N LEU A 7 8.98 -12.53 -15.23
CA LEU A 7 10.08 -13.07 -14.42
C LEU A 7 9.59 -13.80 -13.16
N TYR A 8 8.45 -13.37 -12.61
CA TYR A 8 7.84 -13.92 -11.41
C TYR A 8 6.43 -14.41 -11.75
N PRO A 9 6.27 -15.46 -12.58
CA PRO A 9 4.96 -16.08 -12.75
C PRO A 9 4.45 -16.58 -11.38
N PRO A 10 3.13 -16.67 -11.16
CA PRO A 10 2.54 -16.88 -9.83
C PRO A 10 3.10 -18.09 -9.06
N GLU A 11 3.40 -19.18 -9.75
CA GLU A 11 3.92 -20.42 -9.18
C GLU A 11 5.37 -20.22 -8.69
N ILE A 12 6.21 -19.56 -9.49
CA ILE A 12 7.59 -19.22 -9.13
C ILE A 12 7.61 -18.17 -8.01
N ALA A 13 6.75 -17.15 -8.10
CA ALA A 13 6.62 -16.13 -7.08
C ALA A 13 6.24 -16.73 -5.72
N ARG A 14 5.26 -17.64 -5.71
CA ARG A 14 4.86 -18.36 -4.50
C ARG A 14 6.02 -19.15 -3.92
N HIS A 15 6.66 -19.99 -4.73
CA HIS A 15 7.76 -20.83 -4.26
C HIS A 15 8.93 -20.01 -3.71
N LYS A 16 9.31 -18.92 -4.40
CA LYS A 16 10.33 -17.99 -3.92
C LYS A 16 9.96 -17.40 -2.57
N LEU A 17 8.73 -16.90 -2.41
CA LEU A 17 8.27 -16.30 -1.16
C LEU A 17 8.18 -17.32 -0.02
N GLU A 18 7.66 -18.51 -0.28
CA GLU A 18 7.60 -19.61 0.70
C GLU A 18 9.00 -19.98 1.20
N ASN A 19 9.96 -20.14 0.29
CA ASN A 19 11.36 -20.40 0.67
C ASN A 19 11.98 -19.21 1.43
N HIS A 20 11.71 -17.98 0.99
CA HIS A 20 12.26 -16.77 1.60
C HIS A 20 11.75 -16.55 3.04
N PHE A 21 10.57 -17.08 3.37
CA PHE A 21 9.88 -16.93 4.64
C PHE A 21 9.55 -18.28 5.30
N THR A 22 10.38 -19.31 5.08
CA THR A 22 10.09 -20.72 5.42
C THR A 22 9.59 -20.93 6.85
N ASP A 23 10.14 -20.20 7.84
CA ASP A 23 9.78 -20.35 9.26
C ASP A 23 8.83 -19.25 9.78
N ASN A 24 8.28 -18.45 8.87
CA ASN A 24 7.51 -17.27 9.21
C ASN A 24 6.02 -17.46 8.89
N ILE A 25 5.34 -18.19 9.77
CA ILE A 25 3.93 -18.59 9.61
C ILE A 25 3.01 -17.39 9.31
N VAL A 26 3.27 -16.25 9.95
CA VAL A 26 2.49 -15.02 9.77
C VAL A 26 2.57 -14.52 8.32
N ILE A 27 3.78 -14.49 7.75
CA ILE A 27 3.99 -14.04 6.36
C ILE A 27 3.47 -15.11 5.37
N LEU A 28 3.63 -16.40 5.67
CA LEU A 28 3.13 -17.48 4.84
C LEU A 28 1.59 -17.45 4.71
N ASP A 29 0.86 -17.20 5.80
CA ASP A 29 -0.60 -17.02 5.77
C ASP A 29 -1.00 -15.79 4.92
N LEU A 30 -0.24 -14.69 5.02
CA LEU A 30 -0.45 -13.51 4.18
C LEU A 30 -0.25 -13.81 2.69
N ILE A 31 0.80 -14.55 2.35
CA ILE A 31 1.15 -14.99 0.98
C ILE A 31 -0.01 -15.78 0.37
N GLN A 32 -0.61 -16.72 1.11
CA GLN A 32 -1.74 -17.52 0.63
C GLN A 32 -2.97 -16.69 0.29
N LYS A 33 -3.17 -15.55 0.98
CA LYS A 33 -4.29 -14.63 0.79
C LYS A 33 -4.03 -13.53 -0.26
N MET A 34 -2.93 -13.59 -0.99
CA MET A 34 -2.60 -12.61 -2.04
C MET A 34 -3.23 -12.99 -3.38
N ASN A 35 -3.70 -11.99 -4.13
CA ASN A 35 -4.01 -12.18 -5.55
C ASN A 35 -2.70 -12.36 -6.35
N LYS A 36 -2.81 -12.89 -7.57
CA LYS A 36 -1.66 -13.20 -8.43
C LYS A 36 -0.73 -11.99 -8.62
N THR A 37 -1.28 -10.82 -8.95
CA THR A 37 -0.47 -9.62 -9.21
C THR A 37 0.29 -9.14 -7.98
N SER A 38 -0.37 -9.10 -6.81
CA SER A 38 0.25 -8.74 -5.54
C SER A 38 1.34 -9.74 -5.15
N LEU A 39 1.09 -11.04 -5.34
CA LEU A 39 2.05 -12.11 -5.08
C LEU A 39 3.31 -11.96 -5.92
N CYS A 40 3.16 -11.83 -7.25
CA CYS A 40 4.28 -11.65 -8.17
C CYS A 40 5.08 -10.37 -7.84
N THR A 41 4.38 -9.29 -7.54
CA THR A 41 5.00 -8.00 -7.19
C THR A 41 5.73 -8.08 -5.86
N PHE A 42 5.15 -8.73 -4.85
CA PHE A 42 5.80 -8.90 -3.56
C PHE A 42 7.06 -9.76 -3.66
N ALA A 43 7.03 -10.86 -4.43
CA ALA A 43 8.21 -11.68 -4.70
C ALA A 43 9.34 -10.86 -5.32
N ALA A 44 9.03 -10.04 -6.33
CA ALA A 44 10.02 -9.15 -6.95
C ALA A 44 10.60 -8.15 -5.95
N LEU A 45 9.76 -7.51 -5.13
CA LEU A 45 10.19 -6.53 -4.13
C LEU A 45 11.08 -7.17 -3.03
N CYS A 46 10.79 -8.40 -2.61
CA CYS A 46 11.61 -9.15 -1.65
C CYS A 46 12.99 -9.53 -2.21
N GLU A 47 13.17 -9.57 -3.53
CA GLU A 47 14.48 -9.74 -4.17
C GLU A 47 15.19 -8.41 -4.41
N GLY A 48 14.68 -7.31 -3.86
CA GLY A 48 15.29 -5.97 -3.94
C GLY A 48 14.97 -5.21 -5.22
N ASN A 49 14.08 -5.74 -6.08
CA ASN A 49 13.69 -5.04 -7.30
C ASN A 49 12.82 -3.82 -6.99
N VAL A 50 12.99 -2.77 -7.78
CA VAL A 50 12.14 -1.59 -7.81
C VAL A 50 11.07 -1.76 -8.89
N VAL A 51 9.81 -1.55 -8.53
CA VAL A 51 8.65 -1.73 -9.42
C VAL A 51 7.96 -0.39 -9.71
N THR A 52 7.57 -0.16 -10.97
CA THR A 52 6.75 0.99 -11.37
C THR A 52 5.57 0.61 -12.26
N THR A 53 4.74 1.60 -12.63
CA THR A 53 3.61 1.38 -13.54
C THR A 53 4.10 1.15 -14.96
N SER A 54 3.57 0.12 -15.63
CA SER A 54 3.86 -0.11 -17.05
C SER A 54 3.57 1.13 -17.90
N GLY A 55 4.49 1.44 -18.81
CA GLY A 55 4.42 2.65 -19.65
C GLY A 55 5.12 3.88 -19.03
N TYR A 56 5.56 3.83 -17.78
CA TYR A 56 6.39 4.89 -17.21
C TYR A 56 7.85 4.72 -17.60
N ASN A 57 8.49 5.84 -17.97
CA ASN A 57 9.89 5.89 -18.36
C ASN A 57 10.73 6.42 -17.19
N ILE A 58 10.80 5.62 -16.12
CA ILE A 58 11.65 5.90 -14.95
C ILE A 58 12.66 4.79 -14.72
N MET A 59 13.70 5.09 -13.93
CA MET A 59 14.60 4.06 -13.44
C MET A 59 13.88 3.16 -12.42
N ALA A 60 13.43 2.01 -12.89
CA ALA A 60 12.91 0.89 -12.11
C ALA A 60 13.27 -0.42 -12.85
N ASP A 61 13.39 -1.51 -12.11
CA ASP A 61 13.83 -2.79 -12.66
C ASP A 61 12.68 -3.46 -13.43
N LEU A 62 11.46 -3.37 -12.87
CA LEU A 62 10.28 -4.08 -13.37
C LEU A 62 9.05 -3.19 -13.40
N CYS A 63 8.08 -3.57 -14.24
CA CYS A 63 6.82 -2.87 -14.35
C CYS A 63 5.59 -3.77 -14.10
N VAL A 64 4.52 -3.16 -13.62
CA VAL A 64 3.22 -3.79 -13.46
C VAL A 64 2.10 -2.81 -13.80
N ASN A 65 0.97 -3.32 -14.28
CA ASN A 65 -0.20 -2.48 -14.51
C ASN A 65 -0.72 -1.88 -13.20
N ARG A 66 -0.87 -0.55 -13.16
CA ARG A 66 -1.34 0.20 -11.98
C ARG A 66 -0.53 -0.10 -10.72
N ALA A 67 0.79 0.08 -10.78
CA ALA A 67 1.69 -0.22 -9.66
C ALA A 67 1.28 0.45 -8.33
N SER A 68 0.75 1.67 -8.38
CA SER A 68 0.23 2.36 -7.19
C SER A 68 -0.91 1.60 -6.50
N ALA A 69 -1.81 0.98 -7.27
CA ALA A 69 -2.91 0.20 -6.71
C ALA A 69 -2.40 -1.12 -6.11
N VAL A 70 -1.44 -1.76 -6.78
CA VAL A 70 -0.80 -2.99 -6.27
C VAL A 70 -0.03 -2.70 -4.98
N ALA A 71 0.80 -1.66 -4.97
CA ALA A 71 1.53 -1.21 -3.79
C ALA A 71 0.59 -0.82 -2.64
N HIS A 72 -0.52 -0.15 -2.95
CA HIS A 72 -1.54 0.14 -1.96
C HIS A 72 -2.17 -1.14 -1.37
N SER A 73 -2.51 -2.13 -2.21
CA SER A 73 -3.03 -3.42 -1.75
C SER A 73 -2.04 -4.15 -0.82
N LEU A 74 -0.74 -4.11 -1.13
CA LEU A 74 0.30 -4.67 -0.27
C LEU A 74 0.42 -3.91 1.06
N LYS A 75 0.33 -2.57 1.04
CA LYS A 75 0.30 -1.75 2.26
C LYS A 75 -0.91 -2.04 3.16
N GLN A 76 -2.08 -2.31 2.58
CA GLN A 76 -3.27 -2.71 3.35
C GLN A 76 -3.09 -4.07 4.03
N LYS A 77 -2.15 -4.90 3.56
CA LYS A 77 -1.73 -6.15 4.21
C LYS A 77 -0.59 -5.94 5.22
N CYS A 78 -0.33 -4.69 5.61
CA CYS A 78 0.70 -4.30 6.58
C CYS A 78 2.13 -4.70 6.17
N LEU A 79 2.41 -4.69 4.87
CA LEU A 79 3.76 -4.93 4.34
C LEU A 79 4.55 -3.60 4.21
N PRO A 80 5.87 -3.62 4.46
CA PRO A 80 6.73 -2.43 4.49
C PRO A 80 7.09 -1.94 3.08
N ILE A 81 6.08 -1.56 2.30
CA ILE A 81 6.30 -1.06 0.93
C ILE A 81 6.61 0.44 0.98
N SER A 82 7.78 0.81 0.49
CA SER A 82 8.20 2.20 0.32
C SER A 82 7.87 2.71 -1.08
N ALA A 83 7.73 4.03 -1.21
CA ALA A 83 7.46 4.69 -2.48
C ALA A 83 8.40 5.89 -2.64
N LYS A 84 9.06 5.96 -3.79
CA LYS A 84 9.88 7.11 -4.20
C LYS A 84 9.17 7.83 -5.34
N THR A 85 9.05 9.14 -5.22
CA THR A 85 8.57 9.99 -6.32
C THR A 85 9.75 10.40 -7.17
N ILE A 86 9.64 10.17 -8.48
CA ILE A 86 10.64 10.52 -9.48
C ILE A 86 10.02 11.57 -10.40
N LEU A 87 10.70 12.71 -10.53
CA LEU A 87 10.30 13.76 -11.47
C LEU A 87 10.83 13.40 -12.86
N THR A 88 9.94 13.38 -13.83
CA THR A 88 10.20 12.92 -15.20
C THR A 88 9.62 13.91 -16.19
N LYS A 89 10.05 13.85 -17.45
CA LYS A 89 9.40 14.63 -18.52
C LYS A 89 8.27 13.81 -19.13
N ALA A 90 7.11 14.42 -19.32
CA ALA A 90 6.04 13.82 -20.09
C ALA A 90 6.38 13.80 -21.58
N ASP A 91 5.83 12.85 -22.32
CA ASP A 91 5.98 12.76 -23.78
C ASP A 91 5.40 13.99 -24.50
N VAL A 92 4.39 14.63 -23.89
CA VAL A 92 3.72 15.86 -24.39
C VAL A 92 4.34 17.16 -23.87
N GLY A 93 5.50 17.07 -23.19
CA GLY A 93 6.12 18.20 -22.51
C GLY A 93 5.60 18.42 -21.09
N GLY A 94 6.41 19.09 -20.26
CA GLY A 94 6.13 19.31 -18.84
C GLY A 94 6.71 18.24 -17.91
N ALA A 95 6.81 18.56 -16.63
CA ALA A 95 7.34 17.67 -15.60
C ALA A 95 6.21 16.87 -14.93
N VAL A 96 6.31 15.55 -14.93
CA VAL A 96 5.33 14.63 -14.32
C VAL A 96 6.00 13.84 -13.20
N LYS A 97 5.27 13.68 -12.09
CA LYS A 97 5.68 12.86 -10.95
C LYS A 97 5.24 11.43 -11.18
N GLN A 98 6.20 10.52 -11.29
CA GLN A 98 5.97 9.08 -11.40
C GLN A 98 6.45 8.40 -10.12
N ALA A 99 5.83 7.28 -9.75
CA ALA A 99 6.13 6.57 -8.51
C ALA A 99 6.89 5.27 -8.79
N ALA A 100 7.92 5.02 -8.01
CA ALA A 100 8.65 3.77 -7.94
C ALA A 100 8.44 3.15 -6.54
N PHE A 101 8.24 1.84 -6.47
CA PHE A 101 7.93 1.12 -5.23
C PHE A 101 9.00 0.08 -4.97
N PHE A 102 9.41 -0.06 -3.70
CA PHE A 102 10.48 -0.95 -3.27
C PHE A 102 10.26 -1.35 -1.81
N ILE A 103 10.96 -2.38 -1.33
CA ILE A 103 11.12 -2.66 0.11
C ILE A 103 12.57 -2.32 0.45
N ASP A 104 12.77 -1.54 1.51
CA ASP A 104 14.13 -1.23 1.97
C ASP A 104 14.79 -2.50 2.50
N SER A 105 16.10 -2.68 2.28
CA SER A 105 16.80 -3.88 2.73
C SER A 105 16.74 -4.03 4.25
N VAL A 106 16.77 -2.93 5.00
CA VAL A 106 16.63 -2.95 6.46
C VAL A 106 15.24 -3.42 6.86
N ASP A 107 14.20 -2.93 6.19
CA ASP A 107 12.81 -3.31 6.48
C ASP A 107 12.53 -4.76 6.08
N LEU A 108 13.15 -5.26 5.00
CA LEU A 108 13.06 -6.65 4.60
C LEU A 108 13.71 -7.59 5.63
N GLU A 109 14.91 -7.25 6.13
CA GLU A 109 15.58 -8.05 7.16
C GLU A 109 14.80 -8.03 8.49
N LYS A 110 14.18 -6.90 8.84
CA LYS A 110 13.23 -6.83 9.97
C LYS A 110 11.99 -7.68 9.74
N LEU A 111 11.45 -7.70 8.52
CA LEU A 111 10.26 -8.50 8.18
C LEU A 111 10.54 -10.01 8.32
N LYS A 112 11.77 -10.45 8.02
CA LYS A 112 12.22 -11.83 8.22
C LYS A 112 12.41 -12.17 9.70
N SER A 113 13.10 -11.31 10.44
CA SER A 113 13.50 -11.58 11.83
C SER A 113 12.37 -11.36 12.84
N GLU A 114 11.55 -10.32 12.64
CA GLU A 114 10.50 -9.89 13.58
C GLU A 114 9.21 -9.49 12.85
N PRO A 115 8.58 -10.41 12.08
CA PRO A 115 7.42 -10.13 11.23
C PRO A 115 6.26 -9.44 11.95
N GLU A 116 5.91 -9.92 13.14
CA GLU A 116 4.79 -9.40 13.93
C GLU A 116 5.01 -7.94 14.34
N LYS A 117 6.24 -7.60 14.71
CA LYS A 117 6.60 -6.23 15.08
C LYS A 117 6.49 -5.30 13.86
N VAL A 118 7.01 -5.73 12.71
CA VAL A 118 6.94 -4.96 11.46
C VAL A 118 5.49 -4.78 11.01
N ILE A 119 4.69 -5.84 11.02
CA ILE A 119 3.27 -5.79 10.66
C ILE A 119 2.52 -4.82 11.57
N LYS A 120 2.74 -4.90 12.89
CA LYS A 120 2.09 -4.02 13.87
C LYS A 120 2.52 -2.56 13.71
N GLU A 121 3.79 -2.31 13.38
CA GLU A 121 4.28 -0.98 13.07
C GLU A 121 3.65 -0.43 11.78
N CYS A 122 3.60 -1.23 10.72
CA CYS A 122 2.96 -0.88 9.46
C CYS A 122 1.46 -0.59 9.66
N GLU A 123 0.78 -1.38 10.47
CA GLU A 123 -0.63 -1.18 10.83
C GLU A 123 -0.84 0.15 11.57
N ARG A 124 -0.01 0.44 12.59
CA ARG A 124 -0.05 1.72 13.31
C ARG A 124 0.14 2.90 12.38
N ASN A 125 1.12 2.82 11.47
CA ASN A 125 1.40 3.87 10.49
C ASN A 125 0.22 4.06 9.52
N LEU A 126 -0.38 2.96 9.06
CA LEU A 126 -1.56 3.00 8.19
C LEU A 126 -2.76 3.65 8.90
N ASN A 127 -3.01 3.29 10.15
CA ASN A 127 -4.11 3.84 10.95
C ASN A 127 -3.88 5.33 11.29
N SER A 128 -2.65 5.70 11.61
CA SER A 128 -2.26 7.11 11.77
C SER A 128 -2.54 7.91 10.50
N GLN A 129 -2.13 7.39 9.33
CA GLN A 129 -2.36 8.05 8.05
C GLN A 129 -3.85 8.18 7.72
N LYS A 130 -4.67 7.17 8.01
CA LYS A 130 -6.14 7.23 7.85
C LYS A 130 -6.73 8.36 8.68
N ARG A 131 -6.33 8.49 9.95
CA ARG A 131 -6.77 9.58 10.85
C ARG A 131 -6.33 10.95 10.32
N THR A 132 -5.07 11.11 9.92
CA THR A 132 -4.58 12.37 9.35
C THR A 132 -5.33 12.74 8.07
N ASN A 133 -5.62 11.78 7.19
CA ASN A 133 -6.37 12.04 5.97
C ASN A 133 -7.82 12.46 6.29
N ALA A 134 -8.50 11.76 7.20
CA ALA A 134 -9.83 12.13 7.65
C ALA A 134 -9.86 13.55 8.25
N GLN A 135 -8.85 13.92 9.04
CA GLN A 135 -8.73 15.27 9.59
C GLN A 135 -8.52 16.34 8.50
N LYS A 136 -7.75 16.04 7.44
CA LYS A 136 -7.57 16.95 6.30
C LYS A 136 -8.88 17.15 5.53
N GLU A 137 -9.63 16.08 5.28
CA GLU A 137 -10.95 16.16 4.64
C GLU A 137 -11.93 16.95 5.51
N MET A 138 -11.95 16.71 6.83
CA MET A 138 -12.76 17.51 7.77
C MET A 138 -12.38 18.99 7.73
N SER A 139 -11.08 19.29 7.68
CA SER A 139 -10.59 20.67 7.56
C SER A 139 -11.01 21.32 6.25
N ARG A 140 -11.08 20.55 5.16
CA ARG A 140 -11.56 21.03 3.85
C ARG A 140 -13.06 21.32 3.88
N LEU A 141 -13.86 20.40 4.43
CA LEU A 141 -15.31 20.59 4.60
C LEU A 141 -15.61 21.82 5.46
N TYR A 142 -14.89 21.98 6.57
CA TYR A 142 -15.06 23.15 7.43
C TYR A 142 -14.74 24.47 6.71
N LYS A 143 -13.68 24.50 5.90
CA LYS A 143 -13.34 25.68 5.09
C LYS A 143 -14.39 26.03 4.04
N GLU A 144 -15.06 25.03 3.48
CA GLU A 144 -16.01 25.19 2.38
C GLU A 144 -17.42 25.56 2.88
N PHE A 145 -17.87 24.95 3.98
CA PHE A 145 -19.26 25.06 4.46
C PHE A 145 -19.41 25.76 5.82
N GLY A 146 -18.30 26.02 6.52
CA GLY A 146 -18.33 26.45 7.92
C GLY A 146 -18.91 25.38 8.86
N GLU A 147 -18.93 25.67 10.16
CA GLU A 147 -19.41 24.74 11.19
C GLU A 147 -20.87 24.31 10.98
N ALA A 148 -21.77 25.28 10.75
CA ALA A 148 -23.20 25.02 10.59
C ALA A 148 -23.51 24.19 9.33
N GLY A 149 -22.77 24.40 8.24
CA GLY A 149 -22.93 23.63 7.02
C GLY A 149 -22.43 22.19 7.17
N VAL A 150 -21.29 21.98 7.85
CA VAL A 150 -20.81 20.63 8.18
C VAL A 150 -21.81 19.88 9.08
N LEU A 151 -22.38 20.53 10.11
CA LEU A 151 -23.41 19.91 10.95
C LEU A 151 -24.67 19.52 10.16
N THR A 152 -25.06 20.33 9.18
CA THR A 152 -26.17 20.01 8.28
C THR A 152 -25.86 18.78 7.42
N LEU A 153 -24.65 18.71 6.86
CA LEU A 153 -24.19 17.54 6.10
C LEU A 153 -24.19 16.27 6.96
N LEU A 154 -23.71 16.35 8.20
CA LEU A 154 -23.72 15.23 9.14
C LEU A 154 -25.16 14.74 9.41
N ARG A 155 -26.11 15.64 9.65
CA ARG A 155 -27.53 15.29 9.85
C ARG A 155 -28.13 14.60 8.63
N ASN A 156 -27.77 15.05 7.43
CA ASN A 156 -28.25 14.44 6.18
C ASN A 156 -27.67 13.04 5.94
N VAL A 157 -26.42 12.80 6.35
CA VAL A 157 -25.79 11.47 6.28
C VAL A 157 -26.42 10.51 7.27
N VAL A 158 -26.69 10.96 8.50
CA VAL A 158 -27.37 10.14 9.53
C VAL A 158 -28.79 9.78 9.09
N GLY A 159 -29.51 10.67 8.41
CA GLY A 159 -30.84 10.37 7.84
C GLY A 159 -30.84 9.46 6.61
N ALA A 160 -29.67 9.19 5.99
CA ALA A 160 -29.54 8.38 4.79
C ALA A 160 -28.95 6.97 5.05
N ASN A 161 -28.25 6.78 6.17
CA ASN A 161 -27.68 5.49 6.59
C ASN A 161 -27.99 5.27 8.08
N ASP A 162 -29.07 4.56 8.37
CA ASP A 162 -29.31 4.00 9.69
C ASP A 162 -28.25 2.92 9.97
N ILE A 163 -27.28 3.26 10.82
CA ILE A 163 -26.34 2.45 11.62
C ILE A 163 -24.92 3.04 11.51
N PRO A 164 -24.44 3.78 12.53
CA PRO A 164 -23.02 4.08 12.66
C PRO A 164 -22.22 2.80 12.96
N PRO A 165 -20.96 2.68 12.51
CA PRO A 165 -20.09 1.58 12.93
C PRO A 165 -19.89 1.65 14.45
N SER A 166 -20.17 0.53 15.13
CA SER A 166 -20.17 0.41 16.59
C SER A 166 -18.86 0.92 17.20
N GLU A 167 -18.96 1.81 18.20
CA GLU A 167 -17.84 2.17 19.06
C GLU A 167 -17.46 0.94 19.90
N GLU A 168 -16.51 0.14 19.42
CA GLU A 168 -15.86 -0.84 20.26
C GLU A 168 -15.08 -0.11 21.36
N GLN A 169 -15.54 -0.34 22.58
CA GLN A 169 -15.13 0.28 23.82
C GLN A 169 -13.61 0.29 23.98
N GLN A 170 -13.05 1.47 24.26
CA GLN A 170 -11.77 1.57 24.95
C GLN A 170 -11.94 0.88 26.32
N ALA A 171 -11.35 -0.32 26.45
CA ALA A 171 -11.21 -0.97 27.74
C ALA A 171 -10.19 -0.20 28.59
N SER A 172 -10.66 0.22 29.76
CA SER A 172 -9.90 0.83 30.86
C SER A 172 -8.81 -0.07 31.43
#